data_AF-A0A011U1Z9-F1
#
_entry.id   AF-A0A011U1Z9-F1
#
_cell.length_a   1.000
_cell.length_b   1.000
_cell.length_c   1.000
_cell.angle_alpha   90.00
_cell.angle_beta   90.00
_cell.angle_gamma   90.00
#
_symmetry.space_group_name_H-M   'P 1'
#
loop_
_entity.id
_entity.type
_entity.pdbx_description
1 polymer ?
#
loop_
_entity_poly.entity_id
_entity_poly.type
_entity_poly.pdbx_seq_one_letter_code
_entity_poly.pdbx_strand_id
1 'polypeptide(L)'
;MLVGSLPSALMTADAPARYTVEAVFTRRPQREEIAEILGDETRETLVREGYPTVELTVSDRRLEIANTTLEELRDGLGSVLAERLAAISDHAHERRDAAARRDEKTAESERERAAAVVALAASVSFGAGANVAG
;
A
#
# COMPACT_ATOMS: atom_id res chain seq x y z
N MET A 1 -2.77 -16.15 -7.96
CA MET A 1 -3.21 -17.56 -8.09
C MET A 1 -4.52 -17.67 -7.35
N LEU A 2 -5.58 -18.14 -8.00
CA LEU A 2 -6.85 -18.46 -7.33
C LEU A 2 -6.63 -19.65 -6.41
N VAL A 3 -6.91 -19.51 -5.13
CA VAL A 3 -6.79 -20.57 -4.12
C VAL A 3 -7.96 -20.39 -3.15
N GLY A 4 -9.14 -20.84 -3.53
CA GLY A 4 -10.34 -20.72 -2.70
C GLY A 4 -11.15 -22.00 -2.69
N SER A 5 -11.72 -22.34 -1.53
CA SER A 5 -12.64 -23.46 -1.35
C SER A 5 -13.93 -23.18 -2.13
N LEU A 6 -13.90 -23.52 -3.41
CA LEU A 6 -15.07 -23.50 -4.26
C LEU A 6 -16.16 -24.40 -3.63
N PRO A 7 -17.45 -24.00 -3.69
CA PRO A 7 -18.53 -24.87 -3.23
C PRO A 7 -18.39 -26.26 -3.85
N SER A 8 -18.50 -27.32 -3.03
CA SER A 8 -18.37 -28.70 -3.54
C SER A 8 -19.48 -29.08 -4.52
N ALA A 9 -20.57 -28.32 -4.55
CA ALA A 9 -21.69 -28.45 -5.47
C ALA A 9 -21.52 -27.66 -6.79
N LEU A 10 -20.37 -27.00 -7.03
CA LEU A 10 -20.16 -26.37 -8.33
C LEU A 10 -20.30 -27.38 -9.47
N MET A 11 -20.87 -26.94 -10.58
CA MET A 11 -21.21 -27.78 -11.75
C MET A 11 -22.30 -28.83 -11.49
N THR A 12 -23.07 -28.69 -10.41
CA THR A 12 -24.30 -29.47 -10.17
C THR A 12 -25.53 -28.56 -10.17
N ALA A 13 -26.73 -29.16 -10.16
CA ALA A 13 -27.98 -28.42 -10.04
C ALA A 13 -28.13 -27.65 -8.71
N ASP A 14 -27.35 -28.03 -7.69
CA ASP A 14 -27.38 -27.44 -6.35
C ASP A 14 -26.32 -26.34 -6.16
N ALA A 15 -25.60 -25.95 -7.23
CA ALA A 15 -24.60 -24.91 -7.17
C ALA A 15 -25.23 -23.58 -6.71
N PRO A 16 -24.65 -22.89 -5.71
CA PRO A 16 -25.14 -21.58 -5.31
C PRO A 16 -24.97 -20.59 -6.46
N ALA A 17 -25.97 -19.73 -6.65
CA ALA A 17 -25.98 -18.75 -7.74
C ALA A 17 -24.80 -17.77 -7.69
N ARG A 18 -24.31 -17.46 -6.49
CA ARG A 18 -23.12 -16.64 -6.23
C ARG A 18 -22.38 -17.22 -5.03
N TYR A 19 -21.07 -17.07 -5.01
CA TYR A 19 -20.19 -17.61 -3.98
C TYR A 19 -18.96 -16.73 -3.78
N THR A 20 -18.17 -17.07 -2.77
CA THR A 20 -16.89 -16.40 -2.51
C THR A 20 -15.78 -17.09 -3.28
N VAL A 21 -14.96 -16.28 -3.96
CA VAL A 21 -13.75 -16.74 -4.64
C VAL A 21 -12.54 -16.08 -4.00
N GLU A 22 -11.54 -16.88 -3.65
CA GLU A 22 -10.33 -16.37 -3.00
C GLU A 22 -9.16 -16.30 -3.97
N ALA A 23 -8.45 -15.17 -3.95
CA ALA A 23 -7.21 -14.95 -4.68
C ALA A 23 -6.07 -14.69 -3.70
N VAL A 24 -4.90 -15.29 -3.95
CA VAL A 24 -3.72 -15.12 -3.12
C VAL A 24 -2.85 -14.00 -3.67
N PHE A 25 -2.49 -13.05 -2.81
CA PHE A 25 -1.51 -12.02 -3.13
C PHE A 25 -0.09 -12.60 -3.23
N THR A 26 0.65 -12.16 -4.25
CA THR A 26 2.06 -12.56 -4.48
C THR A 26 2.98 -12.12 -3.33
N ARG A 27 2.66 -10.99 -2.70
CA ARG A 27 3.26 -10.49 -1.45
C ARG A 27 2.18 -10.13 -0.44
N ARG A 28 2.54 -9.93 0.82
CA ARG A 28 1.59 -9.42 1.82
C ARG A 28 1.24 -7.95 1.49
N PRO A 29 -0.04 -7.60 1.33
CA PRO A 29 -0.42 -6.21 1.14
C PRO A 29 -0.18 -5.43 2.43
N GLN A 30 0.20 -4.17 2.31
CA GLN A 30 0.41 -3.25 3.42
C GLN A 30 -0.92 -2.66 3.90
N ARG A 31 -0.91 -2.04 5.07
CA ARG A 31 -2.14 -1.53 5.70
C ARG A 31 -2.82 -0.46 4.84
N GLU A 32 -2.04 0.40 4.20
CA GLU A 32 -2.53 1.46 3.33
C GLU A 32 -3.16 0.88 2.05
N GLU A 33 -2.53 -0.16 1.50
CA GLU A 33 -3.05 -0.88 0.33
C GLU A 33 -4.37 -1.58 0.68
N ILE A 34 -4.44 -2.24 1.84
CA ILE A 34 -5.68 -2.87 2.33
C ILE A 34 -6.78 -1.83 2.49
N ALA A 35 -6.48 -0.65 3.06
CA ALA A 35 -7.46 0.41 3.23
C ALA A 35 -8.00 0.93 1.89
N GLU A 36 -7.17 1.03 0.85
CA GLU A 36 -7.61 1.43 -0.49
C GLU A 36 -8.39 0.32 -1.21
N ILE A 37 -7.98 -0.94 -1.06
CA ILE A 37 -8.69 -2.10 -1.61
C ILE A 37 -10.11 -2.18 -1.05
N LEU A 38 -10.26 -1.94 0.26
CA LEU A 38 -11.54 -1.99 0.97
C LEU A 38 -12.29 -0.64 0.99
N GLY A 39 -11.72 0.38 0.35
CA GLY A 39 -12.23 1.74 0.39
C GLY A 39 -13.35 2.01 -0.63
N ASP A 40 -14.00 3.16 -0.45
CA ASP A 40 -15.18 3.56 -1.25
C ASP A 40 -14.87 3.67 -2.73
N GLU A 41 -13.70 4.17 -3.11
CA GLU A 41 -13.32 4.29 -4.53
C GLU A 41 -13.23 2.91 -5.21
N THR A 42 -12.81 1.85 -4.51
CA THR A 42 -12.80 0.48 -5.07
C THR A 42 -14.23 0.00 -5.27
N ARG A 43 -15.11 0.26 -4.30
CA ARG A 43 -16.53 -0.05 -4.40
C ARG A 43 -17.21 0.70 -5.54
N GLU A 44 -16.94 1.99 -5.70
CA GLU A 44 -17.47 2.81 -6.79
C GLU A 44 -17.00 2.32 -8.17
N THR A 45 -15.74 1.92 -8.29
CA THR A 45 -15.24 1.27 -9.51
C THR A 45 -16.00 -0.02 -9.79
N LEU A 46 -16.17 -0.91 -8.81
CA LEU A 46 -16.94 -2.15 -9.01
C LEU A 46 -18.39 -1.88 -9.44
N VAL A 47 -19.06 -0.91 -8.82
CA VAL A 47 -20.42 -0.51 -9.21
C VAL A 47 -20.45 0.01 -10.65
N ARG A 48 -19.51 0.88 -11.02
CA ARG A 48 -19.41 1.47 -12.36
C ARG A 48 -19.15 0.42 -13.44
N GLU A 49 -18.32 -0.58 -13.14
CA GLU A 49 -18.00 -1.71 -14.04
C GLU A 49 -19.09 -2.79 -14.07
N GLY A 50 -20.22 -2.61 -13.36
CA GLY A 50 -21.37 -3.51 -13.41
C GLY A 50 -21.38 -4.62 -12.37
N TYR A 51 -20.53 -4.53 -11.33
CA TYR A 51 -20.40 -5.51 -10.26
C TYR A 51 -20.86 -4.96 -8.88
N PRO A 52 -22.10 -4.42 -8.74
CA PRO A 52 -22.51 -3.68 -7.55
C PRO A 52 -22.70 -4.55 -6.30
N THR A 53 -22.84 -5.87 -6.47
CA THR A 53 -23.03 -6.81 -5.37
C THR A 53 -21.72 -7.40 -4.86
N VAL A 54 -20.62 -7.23 -5.59
CA VAL A 54 -19.32 -7.79 -5.21
C VAL A 54 -18.80 -7.09 -3.97
N GLU A 55 -18.39 -7.91 -3.00
CA GLU A 55 -17.81 -7.44 -1.74
C GLU A 55 -16.39 -7.99 -1.63
N LEU A 56 -15.45 -7.14 -1.21
CA LEU A 56 -14.05 -7.51 -1.04
C LEU A 56 -13.72 -7.55 0.45
N THR A 57 -13.00 -8.57 0.88
CA THR A 57 -12.36 -8.65 2.20
C THR A 57 -10.91 -9.11 2.04
N VAL A 58 -10.05 -8.73 2.99
CA VAL A 58 -8.65 -9.18 3.01
C VAL A 58 -8.39 -9.94 4.31
N SER A 59 -8.06 -11.23 4.15
CA SER A 59 -7.74 -12.15 5.23
C SER A 59 -6.28 -12.59 5.09
N ASP A 60 -5.40 -11.99 5.90
CA ASP A 60 -3.94 -12.17 5.87
C ASP A 60 -3.31 -11.92 4.47
N ARG A 61 -3.16 -12.98 3.66
CA ARG A 61 -2.60 -12.93 2.30
C ARG A 61 -3.62 -13.27 1.21
N ARG A 62 -4.89 -13.35 1.56
CA ARG A 62 -5.98 -13.68 0.64
C ARG A 62 -6.90 -12.48 0.46
N LEU A 63 -7.24 -12.22 -0.79
CA LEU A 63 -8.38 -11.41 -1.17
C LEU A 63 -9.57 -12.35 -1.31
N GLU A 64 -10.62 -12.15 -0.53
CA GLU A 64 -11.88 -12.86 -0.69
C GLU A 64 -12.83 -11.96 -1.48
N ILE A 65 -13.39 -12.51 -2.55
CA ILE A 65 -14.28 -11.83 -3.48
C ILE A 65 -15.64 -12.49 -3.31
N ALA A 66 -16.48 -11.90 -2.48
CA ALA A 66 -17.81 -12.42 -2.17
C ALA A 66 -18.84 -11.97 -3.20
N ASN A 67 -19.96 -12.70 -3.26
CA ASN A 67 -21.10 -12.42 -4.14
C ASN A 67 -20.73 -12.38 -5.64
N THR A 68 -19.85 -13.27 -6.08
CA THR A 68 -19.39 -13.39 -7.47
C THR A 68 -19.58 -14.80 -8.02
N THR A 69 -19.17 -15.01 -9.25
CA THR A 69 -18.98 -16.31 -9.91
C THR A 69 -17.60 -16.41 -10.57
N LEU A 70 -17.16 -17.62 -10.94
CA LEU A 70 -15.96 -17.83 -11.73
C LEU A 70 -16.10 -17.29 -13.16
N GLU A 71 -17.31 -17.33 -13.72
CA GLU A 71 -17.65 -16.78 -15.02
C GLU A 71 -17.48 -15.25 -15.02
N GLU A 72 -18.04 -14.55 -14.03
CA GLU A 72 -17.84 -13.10 -13.88
C GLU A 72 -16.35 -12.75 -13.75
N LEU A 73 -15.58 -13.53 -12.98
CA LEU A 73 -14.13 -13.35 -12.85
C LEU A 73 -13.38 -13.57 -14.16
N ARG A 74 -13.74 -14.60 -14.93
CA ARG A 74 -13.13 -14.91 -16.22
C ARG A 74 -13.48 -13.85 -17.27
N ASP A 75 -14.72 -13.39 -17.27
CA ASP A 75 -15.30 -12.60 -18.37
C ASP A 75 -15.16 -11.09 -18.16
N GLY A 76 -14.72 -10.63 -16.98
CA GLY A 76 -14.34 -9.21 -16.81
C GLY A 76 -13.87 -8.81 -15.42
N LEU A 77 -14.50 -9.32 -14.35
CA LEU A 77 -14.22 -8.88 -12.98
C LEU A 77 -12.75 -9.12 -12.58
N GLY A 78 -12.15 -10.20 -13.07
CA GLY A 78 -10.75 -10.51 -12.82
C GLY A 78 -9.80 -9.42 -13.34
N SER A 79 -10.07 -8.89 -14.55
CA SER A 79 -9.28 -7.81 -15.14
C SER A 79 -9.49 -6.50 -14.39
N VAL A 80 -10.74 -6.16 -14.06
CA VAL A 80 -11.07 -4.95 -13.28
C VAL A 80 -10.35 -4.95 -11.93
N LEU A 81 -10.36 -6.08 -11.21
CA LEU A 81 -9.65 -6.22 -9.95
C LEU A 81 -8.14 -6.17 -10.15
N ALA A 82 -7.58 -6.81 -11.19
CA ALA A 82 -6.15 -6.78 -11.46
C ALA A 82 -5.64 -5.36 -11.73
N GLU A 83 -6.35 -4.60 -12.56
CA GLU A 83 -6.02 -3.21 -12.88
C GLU A 83 -6.11 -2.32 -11.63
N ARG A 84 -7.17 -2.47 -10.84
CA ARG A 84 -7.33 -1.71 -9.60
C ARG A 84 -6.21 -2.01 -8.60
N LEU A 85 -5.85 -3.27 -8.42
CA LEU A 85 -4.78 -3.69 -7.51
C LEU A 85 -3.39 -3.21 -7.98
N ALA A 86 -3.16 -3.16 -9.29
CA ALA A 86 -1.94 -2.60 -9.87
C ALA A 86 -1.84 -1.10 -9.56
N ALA A 87 -2.91 -0.33 -9.83
CA ALA A 87 -2.94 1.10 -9.54
C ALA A 87 -2.69 1.42 -8.05
N ILE A 88 -3.31 0.68 -7.13
CA ILE A 88 -3.07 0.83 -5.69
C ILE A 88 -1.59 0.55 -5.34
N SER A 89 -1.01 -0.49 -5.94
CA SER A 89 0.40 -0.84 -5.71
C SER A 89 1.33 0.26 -6.20
N ASP A 90 1.07 0.82 -7.38
CA ASP A 90 1.87 1.89 -7.98
C ASP A 90 1.78 3.17 -7.13
N HIS A 91 0.58 3.58 -6.72
CA HIS A 91 0.40 4.71 -5.81
C HIS A 91 1.10 4.50 -4.46
N ALA A 92 1.08 3.28 -3.92
CA ALA A 92 1.79 2.96 -2.70
C ALA A 92 3.32 3.07 -2.88
N HIS A 93 3.85 2.63 -4.02
CA HIS A 93 5.27 2.80 -4.36
C HIS A 93 5.66 4.28 -4.49
N GLU A 94 4.89 5.07 -5.24
CA GLU A 94 5.15 6.50 -5.43
C GLU A 94 5.17 7.28 -4.10
N ARG A 95 4.23 6.97 -3.19
CA ARG A 95 4.20 7.60 -1.86
C ARG A 95 5.43 7.26 -1.03
N ARG A 96 5.90 6.01 -1.06
CA ARG A 96 7.11 5.59 -0.34
C ARG A 96 8.34 6.27 -0.90
N ASP A 97 8.48 6.31 -2.22
CA ASP A 97 9.61 6.99 -2.86
C ASP A 97 9.62 8.49 -2.55
N ALA A 98 8.44 9.12 -2.53
CA ALA A 98 8.31 10.52 -2.14
C ALA A 98 8.68 10.75 -0.66
N ALA A 99 8.31 9.85 0.25
CA ALA A 99 8.69 9.93 1.66
C ALA A 99 10.20 9.74 1.84
N ALA A 100 10.80 8.72 1.21
CA ALA A 100 12.23 8.47 1.26
C ALA A 100 13.06 9.68 0.79
N ARG A 101 12.66 10.30 -0.34
CA ARG A 101 13.31 11.53 -0.83
C ARG A 101 13.22 12.70 0.15
N ARG A 102 12.12 12.83 0.91
CA ARG A 102 11.96 13.90 1.92
C ARG A 102 12.83 13.63 3.14
N ASP A 103 12.91 12.38 3.57
CA ASP A 103 13.73 11.97 4.70
C ASP A 103 15.23 12.13 4.41
N GLU A 104 15.67 11.73 3.21
CA GLU A 104 17.04 11.95 2.74
C GLU A 104 17.42 13.43 2.74
N LYS A 105 16.56 14.28 2.16
CA LYS A 105 16.78 15.73 2.14
C LYS A 105 16.87 16.33 3.55
N THR A 106 16.01 15.87 4.46
CA THR A 106 16.02 16.35 5.85
C THR A 106 17.29 15.91 6.57
N ALA A 107 17.72 14.65 6.37
CA ALA A 107 18.95 14.14 6.94
C ALA A 107 20.19 14.87 6.40
N GLU A 108 20.20 15.23 5.11
CA GLU A 108 21.26 16.05 4.51
C GLU A 108 21.35 17.44 5.16
N SER A 109 20.22 18.15 5.27
CA SER A 109 20.18 19.47 5.94
C SER A 109 20.63 19.40 7.40
N GLU A 110 20.27 18.35 8.14
CA GLU A 110 20.73 18.15 9.52
C GLU A 110 22.23 17.87 9.61
N ARG A 111 22.80 17.12 8.66
CA ARG A 111 24.24 16.88 8.58
C ARG A 111 25.01 18.17 8.30
N GLU A 112 24.53 18.98 7.37
CA GLU A 112 25.12 20.29 7.05
C GLU A 112 25.09 21.23 8.27
N ARG A 113 23.94 21.32 8.94
CA ARG A 113 23.77 22.11 10.17
C ARG A 113 24.73 21.63 11.26
N ALA A 114 24.83 20.32 11.49
CA ALA A 114 25.74 19.75 12.47
C ALA A 114 27.20 20.07 12.15
N ALA A 115 27.62 19.96 10.89
CA ALA A 115 28.97 20.31 10.45
C ALA A 115 29.28 21.80 10.67
N ALA A 116 28.33 22.69 10.38
CA ALA A 116 28.48 24.13 10.62
C ALA A 116 28.63 24.46 12.12
N VAL A 117 27.87 23.78 12.98
CA VAL A 117 27.99 23.92 14.45
C VAL A 117 29.38 23.48 14.93
N VAL A 118 29.89 22.35 14.43
CA VAL A 118 31.23 21.86 14.78
C VAL A 118 32.31 22.85 14.32
N ALA A 119 32.21 23.38 13.10
CA ALA A 119 33.16 24.37 12.58
C ALA A 119 33.13 25.68 13.40
N LEU A 120 31.95 26.16 13.77
CA LEU A 120 31.80 27.34 14.61
C LEU A 120 32.41 27.12 15.99
N ALA A 121 32.11 25.98 16.64
CA ALA A 121 32.69 25.64 17.94
C ALA A 121 34.22 25.59 17.89
N ALA A 122 34.80 25.03 16.83
CA ALA A 122 36.25 24.97 16.63
C ALA A 122 36.89 26.36 16.42
N SER A 123 36.13 27.37 15.98
CA SER A 123 36.61 28.74 15.79
C SER A 123 36.68 29.56 17.09
N VAL A 124 36.04 29.11 18.16
CA VAL A 124 36.02 29.81 19.46
C VAL A 124 37.35 29.57 20.16
N SER A 125 38.14 30.65 20.34
CA SER A 125 39.35 30.64 21.17
C SER A 125 39.18 31.54 22.39
N PHE A 126 39.53 31.02 23.56
CA PHE A 126 39.59 31.81 24.79
C PHE A 126 41.05 32.25 24.99
N GLY A 127 41.33 33.51 24.65
CA GLY A 127 42.59 34.13 25.03
C GLY A 127 42.61 34.32 26.55
N ALA A 128 43.62 33.77 27.24
CA ALA A 128 43.90 34.17 28.60
C ALA A 128 44.17 35.67 28.57
N GLY A 129 43.29 36.45 29.21
CA GLY A 129 43.53 37.87 29.42
C GLY A 129 44.90 38.02 30.04
N ALA A 130 45.86 38.52 29.25
CA ALA A 130 47.15 38.94 29.76
C ALA A 130 46.85 40.09 30.72
N ASN A 131 46.70 39.77 31.99
CA ASN A 131 46.85 40.75 33.05
C ASN A 131 48.34 41.08 33.07
N VAL A 132 48.70 42.06 32.24
CA VAL A 132 50.03 42.66 32.23
C VAL A 132 50.22 43.29 33.61
N ALA A 133 51.31 42.90 34.26
CA ALA A 133 51.74 43.37 35.56
C ALA A 133 51.78 44.90 35.65
N GLY A 134 51.38 45.40 36.82
CA GLY A 134 51.67 46.73 37.34
C GLY A 134 51.79 46.65 38.85
#